data_AF-A0A382N885-F1
#
_entry.id   AF-A0A382N885-F1
#
_cell.length_a   1.000
_cell.length_b   1.000
_cell.length_c   1.000
_cell.angle_alpha   90.00
_cell.angle_beta   90.00
_cell.angle_gamma   90.00
#
_symmetry.space_group_name_H-M   'P 1'
#
loop_
_entity.id
_entity.type
_entity.pdbx_description
1 polymer ?
#
loop_
_entity_poly.entity_id
_entity_poly.type
_entity_poly.pdbx_seq_one_letter_code
_entity_poly.pdbx_strand_id
1 'polypeptide(L)'
;MKIVDIADEIYRELGEPTDNSIPPIAFWIRTNLGTLNNYLNTAFKIQKITLEVEQTLVDPDTGESYEILIDEKAASILKKMYFVHNYEKLLRTNISAATADTIIEVADQGSRVKKINKNEVTRVYAQLKSTEQKELRESINDYKIHGASPKQVVGDDTVAGVYSTSDQFNRISLTY
;
A
#
# COMPACT_ATOMS: atom_id res chain seq x y z
N MET A 1 -15.61 -2.43 -2.89
CA MET A 1 -15.83 -1.61 -1.68
C MET A 1 -15.95 -0.14 -2.07
N LYS A 2 -16.84 0.64 -1.44
CA LYS A 2 -17.00 2.08 -1.73
C LYS A 2 -16.01 2.91 -0.94
N ILE A 3 -15.67 4.08 -1.46
CA ILE A 3 -14.75 5.01 -0.77
C ILE A 3 -15.30 5.48 0.58
N VAL A 4 -16.61 5.67 0.66
CA VAL A 4 -17.27 6.10 1.90
C VAL A 4 -17.14 5.02 2.97
N ASP A 5 -17.24 3.75 2.60
CA ASP A 5 -17.08 2.63 3.52
C ASP A 5 -15.64 2.58 4.07
N ILE A 6 -14.63 2.74 3.20
CA ILE A 6 -13.21 2.83 3.62
C ILE A 6 -13.00 4.01 4.57
N ALA A 7 -13.63 5.16 4.29
CA ALA A 7 -13.51 6.34 5.13
C ALA A 7 -14.19 6.17 6.49
N ASP A 8 -15.34 5.49 6.55
CA ASP A 8 -16.04 5.15 7.81
C ASP A 8 -15.21 4.18 8.65
N GLU A 9 -14.60 3.15 8.04
CA GLU A 9 -13.68 2.25 8.73
C GLU A 9 -12.51 3.00 9.36
N ILE A 10 -11.83 3.86 8.60
CA ILE A 10 -10.73 4.69 9.12
C ILE A 10 -11.21 5.58 10.27
N TYR A 11 -12.40 6.18 10.14
CA TYR A 11 -12.96 7.06 11.17
C TYR A 11 -13.18 6.31 12.49
N ARG A 12 -13.69 5.07 12.42
CA ARG A 12 -13.89 4.20 13.59
C ARG A 12 -12.58 3.68 14.16
N GLU A 13 -11.63 3.27 13.31
CA GLU A 13 -10.30 2.80 13.74
C GLU A 13 -9.49 3.92 14.42
N LEU A 14 -9.71 5.18 14.04
CA LEU A 14 -9.15 6.35 14.73
C LEU A 14 -9.79 6.65 16.10
N GLY A 15 -10.84 5.92 16.49
CA GLY A 15 -11.56 6.16 17.73
C GLY A 15 -12.53 7.35 17.66
N GLU A 16 -13.13 7.60 16.48
CA GLU A 16 -14.18 8.60 16.28
C GLU A 16 -13.80 10.03 16.76
N PRO A 17 -12.70 10.60 16.24
CA PRO A 17 -12.20 11.88 16.70
C PRO A 17 -13.18 13.02 16.38
N THR A 18 -13.39 13.93 17.34
CA THR A 18 -14.27 15.11 17.18
C THR A 18 -13.77 16.12 16.14
N ASP A 19 -12.46 16.13 15.89
CA ASP A 19 -11.79 17.15 15.07
C ASP A 19 -11.72 16.75 13.59
N ASN A 20 -12.29 15.60 13.24
CA ASN A 20 -12.29 15.07 11.89
C ASN A 20 -13.64 14.42 11.59
N SER A 21 -13.94 14.19 10.32
CA SER A 21 -15.17 13.53 9.90
C SER A 21 -14.95 12.68 8.66
N ILE A 22 -15.95 11.85 8.32
CA ILE A 22 -15.91 10.95 7.17
C ILE A 22 -15.68 11.70 5.84
N PRO A 23 -16.33 12.86 5.56
CA PRO A 23 -16.16 13.51 4.25
C PRO A 23 -14.72 13.99 3.94
N PRO A 24 -13.99 14.67 4.86
CA PRO A 24 -12.57 14.98 4.68
C PRO A 24 -11.68 13.75 4.46
N ILE A 25 -11.92 12.66 5.19
CA ILE A 25 -11.18 11.40 5.03
C ILE A 25 -11.43 10.83 3.63
N ALA A 26 -12.71 10.73 3.23
CA ALA A 26 -13.09 10.24 1.92
C ALA A 26 -12.50 11.11 0.80
N PHE A 27 -12.44 12.43 0.97
CA PHE A 27 -11.79 13.33 0.02
C PHE A 27 -10.29 13.03 -0.12
N TRP A 28 -9.58 12.88 1.01
CA TRP A 28 -8.16 12.54 1.00
C TRP A 28 -7.89 11.21 0.30
N ILE A 29 -8.73 10.19 0.54
CA ILE A 29 -8.61 8.89 -0.13
C ILE A 29 -8.70 9.06 -1.66
N ARG A 30 -9.67 9.85 -2.13
CA ARG A 30 -9.87 10.11 -3.57
C ARG A 30 -8.65 10.74 -4.21
N THR A 31 -8.04 11.72 -3.55
CA THR A 31 -6.88 12.44 -4.09
C THR A 31 -5.60 11.60 -4.06
N ASN A 32 -5.49 10.64 -3.14
CA ASN A 32 -4.29 9.83 -2.95
C ASN A 32 -4.37 8.43 -3.59
N LEU A 33 -5.48 8.10 -4.26
CA LEU A 33 -5.63 6.83 -4.97
C LEU A 33 -4.56 6.64 -6.06
N GLY A 34 -4.14 7.72 -6.74
CA GLY A 34 -3.03 7.66 -7.70
C GLY A 34 -1.69 7.30 -7.06
N THR A 35 -1.46 7.73 -5.82
CA THR A 35 -0.26 7.34 -5.06
C THR A 35 -0.30 5.86 -4.70
N LEU A 36 -1.46 5.33 -4.32
CA LEU A 36 -1.65 3.88 -4.09
C LEU A 36 -1.34 3.08 -5.36
N ASN A 37 -1.86 3.53 -6.50
CA ASN A 37 -1.61 2.90 -7.80
C ASN A 37 -0.10 2.81 -8.11
N ASN A 38 0.64 3.90 -7.88
CA ASN A 38 2.09 3.92 -8.06
C ASN A 38 2.81 2.97 -7.08
N TYR A 39 2.33 2.86 -5.84
CA TYR A 39 2.93 1.94 -4.89
C TYR A 39 2.68 0.48 -5.24
N LEU A 40 1.47 0.13 -5.68
CA LEU A 40 1.06 -1.25 -5.92
C LEU A 40 1.24 -1.72 -7.36
N ASN A 41 1.65 -0.84 -8.27
CA ASN A 41 1.65 -1.07 -9.73
C ASN A 41 0.26 -1.49 -10.26
N THR A 42 -0.78 -0.81 -9.76
CA THR A 42 -2.19 -1.06 -10.13
C THR A 42 -2.79 0.18 -10.78
N ALA A 43 -4.01 0.07 -11.30
CA ALA A 43 -4.72 1.16 -11.99
C ALA A 43 -6.13 1.35 -11.43
N PHE A 44 -6.26 1.45 -10.11
CA PHE A 44 -7.55 1.69 -9.48
C PHE A 44 -8.11 3.07 -9.87
N LYS A 45 -9.39 3.08 -10.24
CA LYS A 45 -10.20 4.25 -10.56
C LYS A 45 -11.46 4.24 -9.71
N ILE A 46 -12.08 5.41 -9.61
CA ILE A 46 -13.33 5.59 -8.86
C ILE A 46 -14.46 5.66 -9.86
N GLN A 47 -15.44 4.78 -9.70
CA GLN A 47 -16.59 4.80 -10.57
C GLN A 47 -17.52 5.97 -10.20
N LYS A 48 -17.95 6.74 -11.22
CA LYS A 48 -18.66 8.02 -10.99
C LYS A 48 -20.02 7.86 -10.30
N ILE A 49 -20.69 6.72 -10.52
CA ILE A 49 -22.07 6.49 -10.07
C ILE A 49 -22.07 5.68 -8.77
N THR A 50 -21.39 4.54 -8.74
CA THR A 50 -21.38 3.65 -7.57
C THR A 50 -20.44 4.10 -6.46
N LEU A 51 -19.48 5.00 -6.79
CA LEU A 51 -18.40 5.44 -5.90
C LEU A 51 -17.52 4.28 -5.39
N GLU A 52 -17.52 3.18 -6.14
CA GLU A 52 -16.68 2.02 -5.90
C GLU A 52 -15.29 2.24 -6.48
N VAL A 53 -14.32 1.64 -5.82
CA VAL A 53 -12.94 1.59 -6.32
C VAL A 53 -12.77 0.29 -7.09
N GLU A 54 -12.48 0.42 -8.37
CA GLU A 54 -12.37 -0.69 -9.32
C GLU A 54 -11.13 -0.52 -10.20
N GLN A 55 -10.63 -1.61 -10.77
CA GLN A 55 -9.62 -1.60 -11.82
C GLN A 55 -10.09 -2.44 -12.99
N THR A 56 -9.75 -2.01 -14.20
CA THR A 56 -9.98 -2.80 -15.41
C THR A 56 -8.71 -3.57 -15.72
N LEU A 57 -8.81 -4.89 -15.73
CA LEU A 57 -7.72 -5.78 -16.09
C LEU A 57 -8.05 -6.43 -17.44
N VAL A 58 -6.99 -6.72 -18.20
CA VAL A 58 -7.10 -7.43 -19.48
C VAL A 58 -6.48 -8.79 -19.26
N ASP A 59 -7.24 -9.84 -19.52
CA ASP A 59 -6.75 -11.20 -19.49
C ASP A 59 -5.72 -11.37 -20.64
N PRO A 60 -4.47 -11.76 -20.34
CA PRO A 60 -3.44 -11.93 -21.38
C PRO A 60 -3.75 -13.07 -22.35
N ASP A 61 -4.55 -14.06 -21.96
CA ASP A 61 -4.81 -15.26 -22.76
C ASP A 61 -6.01 -15.07 -23.70
N THR A 62 -7.07 -14.42 -23.22
CA THR A 62 -8.31 -14.19 -23.99
C THR A 62 -8.42 -12.79 -24.59
N GLY A 63 -7.66 -11.82 -24.07
CA GLY A 63 -7.76 -10.41 -24.44
C GLY A 63 -9.04 -9.73 -23.95
N GLU A 64 -9.87 -10.42 -23.16
CA GLU A 64 -11.10 -9.86 -22.62
C GLU A 64 -10.80 -8.91 -21.46
N SER A 65 -11.51 -7.79 -21.42
CA SER A 65 -11.43 -6.82 -20.33
C SER A 65 -12.46 -7.15 -19.26
N TYR A 66 -12.04 -7.26 -18.01
CA TYR A 66 -12.91 -7.49 -16.87
C TYR A 66 -12.61 -6.50 -15.75
N GLU A 67 -13.65 -6.16 -14.98
CA GLU A 67 -13.56 -5.18 -13.89
C GLU A 67 -13.45 -5.92 -12.55
N ILE A 68 -12.44 -5.54 -11.76
CA ILE A 68 -12.22 -6.07 -10.42
C ILE A 68 -12.33 -4.94 -9.42
N LEU A 69 -13.11 -5.17 -8.36
CA LEU A 69 -13.19 -4.28 -7.22
C LEU A 69 -11.88 -4.28 -6.42
N ILE A 70 -11.61 -3.19 -5.70
CA ILE A 70 -10.46 -3.12 -4.80
C ILE A 70 -10.47 -4.30 -3.81
N ASP A 71 -9.32 -4.96 -3.72
CA ASP A 71 -9.08 -6.04 -2.76
C ASP A 71 -8.93 -5.49 -1.34
N GLU A 72 -9.26 -6.30 -0.34
CA GLU A 72 -9.18 -5.95 1.08
C GLU A 72 -7.74 -5.58 1.47
N LYS A 73 -6.73 -6.30 0.94
CA LYS A 73 -5.32 -5.97 1.20
C LYS A 73 -4.93 -4.61 0.62
N ALA A 74 -5.37 -4.28 -0.59
CA ALA A 74 -5.11 -2.98 -1.21
C ALA A 74 -5.80 -1.84 -0.44
N ALA A 75 -7.02 -2.09 0.04
CA ALA A 75 -7.73 -1.13 0.88
C ALA A 75 -7.06 -0.94 2.25
N SER A 76 -6.59 -2.01 2.89
CA SER A 76 -5.79 -1.96 4.13
C SER A 76 -4.55 -1.08 3.97
N ILE A 77 -3.83 -1.20 2.85
CA ILE A 77 -2.67 -0.35 2.54
C ILE A 77 -3.08 1.12 2.43
N LEU A 78 -4.21 1.40 1.77
CA LEU A 78 -4.74 2.76 1.67
C LEU A 78 -5.13 3.34 3.04
N LYS A 79 -5.70 2.52 3.95
CA LYS A 79 -5.95 2.90 5.35
C LYS A 79 -4.66 3.25 6.08
N LYS A 80 -3.63 2.41 5.98
CA LYS A 80 -2.30 2.68 6.56
C LYS A 80 -1.65 3.95 6.01
N MET A 81 -1.80 4.23 4.71
CA MET A 81 -1.34 5.50 4.12
C MET A 81 -2.00 6.71 4.79
N TYR A 82 -3.31 6.62 5.10
CA TYR A 82 -4.02 7.67 5.81
C TYR A 82 -3.54 7.83 7.27
N PHE A 83 -3.27 6.74 8.00
CA PHE A 83 -2.74 6.84 9.36
C PHE A 83 -1.39 7.57 9.42
N VAL A 84 -0.48 7.28 8.49
CA VAL A 84 0.78 8.02 8.36
C VAL A 84 0.52 9.51 8.15
N HIS A 85 -0.42 9.87 7.28
CA HIS A 85 -0.79 11.27 7.04
C HIS A 85 -1.40 11.93 8.29
N ASN A 86 -2.26 11.22 9.01
CA ASN A 86 -2.90 11.71 10.23
C ASN A 86 -1.85 12.00 11.32
N TYR A 87 -0.92 11.07 11.58
CA TYR A 87 0.16 11.29 12.55
C TYR A 87 1.08 12.43 12.14
N GLU A 88 1.32 12.62 10.84
CA GLU A 88 2.08 13.77 10.35
C GLU A 88 1.36 15.11 10.58
N LYS A 89 0.04 15.14 10.38
CA LYS A 89 -0.81 16.31 10.71
C LYS A 89 -0.77 16.62 12.21
N LEU A 90 -0.92 15.61 13.06
CA LEU A 90 -0.83 15.75 14.51
C LEU A 90 0.56 16.24 14.95
N LEU A 91 1.63 15.70 14.35
CA LEU A 91 2.99 16.09 14.61
C LEU A 91 3.23 17.58 14.30
N ARG A 92 2.83 18.05 13.10
CA ARG A 92 2.96 19.48 12.72
C ARG A 92 2.20 20.42 13.64
N THR A 93 0.98 20.02 14.02
CA THR A 93 0.13 20.82 14.91
C THR A 93 0.77 20.96 16.29
N ASN A 94 1.30 19.86 16.84
CA ASN A 94 1.95 19.85 18.14
C ASN A 94 3.30 20.58 18.15
N ILE A 95 4.11 20.47 17.09
CA ILE A 95 5.36 21.24 16.95
C ILE A 95 5.06 22.74 16.97
N SER A 96 4.06 23.18 16.20
CA SER A 96 3.67 24.60 16.15
C SER A 96 3.20 25.11 17.52
N ALA A 97 2.44 24.29 18.26
CA ALA A 97 1.96 24.61 19.60
C ALA A 97 3.06 24.52 20.69
N ALA A 98 4.15 23.78 20.44
CA ALA A 98 5.30 23.71 21.34
C ALA A 98 6.18 24.95 21.25
N THR A 99 6.30 25.56 20.06
CA THR A 99 7.03 26.83 19.87
C THR A 99 6.39 28.01 20.62
N ALA A 100 5.07 27.99 20.80
CA ALA A 100 4.33 29.08 21.44
C ALA A 100 4.35 29.06 22.99
N ASP A 101 4.51 27.90 23.63
CA ASP A 101 4.38 27.73 25.08
C ASP A 101 5.73 27.40 25.74
N THR A 102 6.34 28.38 26.41
CA THR A 102 7.69 28.25 27.02
C THR A 102 7.70 27.86 28.50
N ILE A 103 6.56 27.90 29.20
CA ILE A 103 6.49 27.62 30.64
C ILE A 103 6.20 26.12 30.89
N ILE A 104 7.18 25.43 31.47
CA ILE A 104 7.16 23.97 31.69
C ILE A 104 6.73 23.61 33.13
N GLU A 105 7.06 24.47 34.09
CA GLU A 105 6.81 24.20 35.51
C GLU A 105 6.65 25.52 36.28
N VAL A 106 5.63 25.58 37.14
CA VAL A 106 5.46 26.66 38.12
C VAL A 106 5.37 26.02 39.50
N ALA A 107 6.22 26.48 40.41
CA ALA A 107 6.21 26.07 41.80
C ALA A 107 5.98 27.33 42.66
N ASP A 108 4.97 27.28 43.53
CA ASP A 108 4.70 28.32 44.53
C ASP A 108 4.31 27.68 45.86
N GLN A 109 5.00 28.09 46.94
CA GLN A 109 4.67 27.78 48.35
C GLN A 109 4.18 26.33 48.61
N GLY A 110 4.83 25.33 48.02
CA GLY A 110 4.52 23.90 48.21
C GLY A 110 3.56 23.27 47.20
N SER A 111 2.98 24.05 46.28
CA SER A 111 2.19 23.56 45.15
C SER A 111 3.02 23.59 43.86
N ARG A 112 3.07 22.45 43.16
CA ARG A 112 3.79 22.28 41.89
C ARG A 112 2.81 21.90 40.79
N VAL A 113 2.74 22.72 39.74
CA VAL A 113 1.99 22.38 38.52
C VAL A 113 2.99 22.07 37.42
N LYS A 114 2.98 20.81 36.97
CA LYS A 114 3.79 20.35 35.84
C LYS A 114 2.89 20.21 34.62
N LYS A 115 3.14 21.01 33.59
CA LYS A 115 2.47 20.87 32.29
C LYS A 115 3.06 19.65 31.58
N ILE A 116 2.23 18.89 30.85
CA ILE A 116 2.72 17.76 30.04
C ILE A 116 3.77 18.30 29.06
N ASN A 117 4.90 17.61 28.96
CA ASN A 117 5.98 18.02 28.08
C ASN A 117 5.58 17.77 26.61
N LYS A 118 5.23 18.82 25.88
CA LYS A 118 4.84 18.74 24.47
C LYS A 118 5.96 18.18 23.57
N ASN A 119 7.23 18.30 23.97
CA ASN A 119 8.35 17.70 23.23
C ASN A 119 8.34 16.17 23.34
N GLU A 120 7.90 15.64 24.48
CA GLU A 120 7.75 14.20 24.68
C GLU A 120 6.59 13.65 23.84
N VAL A 121 5.46 14.35 23.82
CA VAL A 121 4.32 14.03 22.94
C VAL A 121 4.71 14.05 21.47
N THR A 122 5.48 15.06 21.05
CA THR A 122 6.02 15.16 19.68
C THR A 122 6.93 13.98 19.34
N ARG A 123 7.78 13.55 20.28
CA ARG A 123 8.66 12.39 20.11
C ARG A 123 7.86 11.10 19.95
N VAL A 124 6.81 10.90 20.75
CA VAL A 124 5.93 9.73 20.65
C VAL A 124 5.24 9.69 19.28
N TYR A 125 4.69 10.81 18.81
CA TYR A 125 4.09 10.86 17.46
C TYR A 125 5.09 10.59 16.34
N ALA A 126 6.32 11.10 16.45
CA ALA A 126 7.37 10.82 15.48
C ALA A 126 7.73 9.32 15.44
N GLN A 127 7.81 8.68 16.61
CA GLN A 127 8.05 7.24 16.72
C GLN A 127 6.89 6.43 16.11
N LEU A 128 5.65 6.76 16.46
CA LEU A 128 4.46 6.09 15.94
C LEU A 128 4.36 6.22 14.41
N LYS A 129 4.60 7.42 13.87
CA LYS A 129 4.69 7.64 12.43
C LYS A 129 5.74 6.72 11.78
N SER A 130 6.93 6.62 12.36
CA SER A 130 8.01 5.78 11.83
C SER A 130 7.62 4.30 11.81
N THR A 131 6.98 3.81 12.88
CA THR A 131 6.44 2.45 12.96
C THR A 131 5.39 2.20 11.87
N GLU A 132 4.40 3.07 11.74
CA GLU A 132 3.36 2.94 10.71
C GLU A 132 3.94 3.00 9.29
N GLN A 133 4.95 3.83 9.05
CA GLN A 133 5.64 3.89 7.77
C GLN A 133 6.38 2.58 7.46
N LYS A 134 6.95 1.92 8.48
CA LYS A 134 7.58 0.61 8.32
C LYS A 134 6.54 -0.45 7.97
N GLU A 135 5.45 -0.53 8.73
CA GLU A 135 4.37 -1.50 8.48
C GLU A 135 3.69 -1.27 7.12
N LEU A 136 3.54 -0.02 6.70
CA LEU A 136 3.04 0.32 5.37
C LEU A 136 3.95 -0.25 4.27
N ARG A 137 5.28 -0.10 4.42
CA ARG A 137 6.24 -0.64 3.45
C ARG A 137 6.20 -2.17 3.40
N GLU A 138 6.12 -2.82 4.56
CA GLU A 138 5.96 -4.26 4.67
C GLU A 138 4.69 -4.73 3.95
N SER A 139 3.55 -4.08 4.24
CA SER A 139 2.26 -4.39 3.60
C SER A 139 2.30 -4.21 2.07
N ILE A 140 2.97 -3.17 1.57
CA ILE A 140 3.16 -2.93 0.13
C ILE A 140 4.00 -4.05 -0.50
N ASN A 141 5.10 -4.43 0.15
CA ASN A 141 5.96 -5.49 -0.34
C ASN A 141 5.23 -6.84 -0.37
N ASP A 142 4.49 -7.15 0.71
CA ASP A 142 3.69 -8.35 0.78
C ASP A 142 2.65 -8.37 -0.34
N TYR A 143 1.95 -7.27 -0.59
CA TYR A 143 0.99 -7.19 -1.69
C TYR A 143 1.62 -7.49 -3.05
N LYS A 144 2.80 -6.92 -3.33
CA LYS A 144 3.54 -7.16 -4.58
C LYS A 144 3.98 -8.61 -4.72
N ILE A 145 4.45 -9.22 -3.64
CA ILE A 145 4.89 -10.63 -3.65
C ILE A 145 3.70 -11.55 -3.93
N HIS A 146 2.55 -11.31 -3.29
CA HIS A 146 1.36 -12.14 -3.51
C HIS A 146 0.75 -11.96 -4.91
N GLY A 147 0.86 -10.77 -5.51
CA GLY A 147 0.43 -10.52 -6.89
C GLY A 147 1.41 -11.02 -7.95
N ALA A 148 2.62 -11.43 -7.58
CA ALA A 148 3.61 -11.94 -8.50
C ALA A 148 3.42 -13.44 -8.72
N SER A 149 2.70 -13.83 -9.78
CA SER A 149 2.77 -15.21 -10.27
C SER A 149 4.17 -15.49 -10.82
N PRO A 150 4.85 -16.58 -10.45
CA PRO A 150 6.11 -16.95 -11.06
C PRO A 150 5.90 -17.15 -12.57
N LYS A 151 6.52 -16.30 -13.39
CA LYS A 151 6.53 -16.53 -14.84
C LYS A 151 7.38 -17.76 -15.11
N GLN A 152 6.75 -18.83 -15.56
CA GLN A 152 7.48 -20.02 -15.98
C GLN A 152 8.31 -19.65 -17.22
N VAL A 153 9.63 -19.70 -17.09
CA VAL A 153 10.53 -19.71 -18.24
C VAL A 153 10.60 -21.16 -18.71
N VAL A 154 9.64 -21.57 -19.55
CA VAL A 154 9.81 -22.81 -20.30
C VAL A 154 10.87 -22.55 -21.35
N GLY A 155 11.99 -23.26 -21.27
CA GLY A 155 13.00 -23.22 -22.34
C GLY A 155 12.39 -23.86 -23.58
N ASP A 156 12.35 -23.11 -24.68
CA ASP A 156 12.00 -23.61 -26.02
C ASP A 156 13.13 -24.48 -26.63
N ASP A 157 13.98 -25.05 -25.78
CA ASP A 157 15.21 -25.75 -26.16
C ASP A 157 15.07 -27.26 -25.98
N THR A 158 13.93 -27.82 -26.39
CA THR A 158 13.74 -29.25 -26.56
C THR A 158 13.58 -29.59 -28.03
N VAL A 159 14.66 -29.39 -28.80
CA VAL A 159 14.78 -30.02 -30.12
C VAL A 159 14.85 -31.53 -29.91
N ALA A 160 13.82 -32.25 -30.34
CA ALA A 160 13.82 -33.72 -30.30
C ALA A 160 15.00 -34.24 -31.15
N GLY A 161 15.93 -34.95 -30.51
CA GLY A 161 17.01 -35.62 -31.22
C GLY A 161 16.46 -36.63 -32.22
N VAL A 162 16.76 -36.43 -33.50
CA VAL A 162 16.43 -37.41 -34.54
C VAL A 162 17.43 -38.55 -34.42
N TYR A 163 17.03 -39.64 -33.77
CA TYR A 163 17.78 -40.89 -33.80
C TYR A 163 17.47 -41.61 -35.12
N SER A 164 18.44 -41.68 -36.02
CA SER A 164 18.33 -42.53 -37.22
C SER A 164 18.28 -43.99 -36.79
N THR A 165 17.20 -44.70 -37.11
CA THR A 165 17.02 -46.14 -36.85
C THR A 165 17.60 -47.02 -37.97
N SER A 166 18.49 -46.49 -38.82
CA SER A 166 19.15 -47.30 -39.84
C SER A 166 20.49 -47.84 -39.35
N ASP A 167 20.51 -49.10 -38.89
CA ASP A 167 21.72 -49.92 -38.70
C ASP A 167 22.37 -50.31 -40.05
N GLN A 168 22.62 -49.34 -40.93
CA GLN A 168 23.34 -49.58 -42.17
C GLN A 168 24.68 -48.86 -42.12
N PHE A 169 25.69 -49.62 -41.69
CA PHE A 169 27.09 -49.26 -41.90
C PHE A 169 27.33 -49.05 -43.39
N ASN A 170 27.66 -47.82 -43.80
CA ASN A 170 28.16 -47.52 -45.13
C ASN A 170 29.52 -48.22 -45.33
N ARG A 171 29.50 -49.48 -45.78
CA ARG A 171 30.68 -50.09 -46.38
C ARG A 171 30.82 -49.51 -47.79
N ILE A 172 31.79 -48.63 -47.93
CA ILE A 172 32.37 -48.22 -49.22
C ILE A 172 32.68 -49.45 -50.06
N SER A 173 31.87 -49.71 -51.10
CA SER A 173 32.19 -50.67 -52.15
C SER A 173 33.20 -50.04 -53.11
N LEU A 174 34.43 -50.55 -53.10
CA LEU A 174 35.43 -50.26 -54.14
C LEU A 174 35.06 -51.05 -55.40
N THR A 175 34.56 -50.35 -56.41
CA THR A 175 34.40 -50.83 -57.78
C THR A 175 35.74 -50.74 -58.52
N TYR A 176 36.13 -51.82 -59.18
CA TYR A 176 36.85 -51.78 -60.46
C TYR A 176 36.18 -52.74 -61.43
#